data_AF-Q3AQV4-F1
#
_entry.id   AF-Q3AQV4-F1
#
_cell.length_a   1.000
_cell.length_b   1.000
_cell.length_c   1.000
_cell.angle_alpha   90.00
_cell.angle_beta   90.00
_cell.angle_gamma   90.00
#
_symmetry.space_group_name_H-M   'P 1'
#
loop_
_entity.id
_entity.type
_entity.pdbx_description
1 polymer ?
#
loop_
_entity_poly.entity_id
_entity_poly.type
_entity_poly.pdbx_seq_one_letter_code
_entity_poly.pdbx_strand_id
1 'polypeptide(L)'
;MQERGEDKSDWKQAALLTSGEIEAAVASDEDEAGMVVDWSNVSVELPRPKSVLNMRIDYEVLEFFRSQGKGYQKKINAVLRSYMEKQKHSAMS
;
A
#
# COMPACT_ATOMS: atom_id res chain seq x y z
N MET A 1 -14.36 8.07 -20.25
CA MET A 1 -13.70 7.05 -19.42
C MET A 1 -14.16 7.24 -17.98
N GLN A 2 -15.13 6.43 -17.55
CA GLN A 2 -15.37 5.92 -16.18
C GLN A 2 -16.74 5.20 -16.22
N GLU A 3 -16.72 3.89 -16.44
CA GLU A 3 -17.88 3.02 -16.26
C GLU A 3 -17.66 2.32 -14.91
N ARG A 4 -18.26 2.90 -13.87
CA ARG A 4 -18.16 2.41 -12.50
C ARG A 4 -19.18 1.29 -12.36
N GLY A 5 -18.70 0.05 -12.23
CA GLY A 5 -19.52 -1.14 -12.11
C GLY A 5 -20.58 -0.99 -11.02
N GLU A 6 -21.83 -1.09 -11.44
CA GLU A 6 -22.97 -1.29 -10.56
C GLU A 6 -22.84 -2.68 -9.95
N ASP A 7 -22.27 -2.76 -8.76
CA ASP A 7 -22.28 -3.96 -7.96
C ASP A 7 -23.70 -4.16 -7.41
N LYS A 8 -24.25 -5.37 -7.57
CA LYS A 8 -25.65 -5.79 -7.36
C LYS A 8 -26.04 -5.84 -5.87
N SER A 9 -25.57 -4.87 -5.09
CA SER A 9 -25.83 -4.79 -3.66
C SER A 9 -27.17 -4.10 -3.44
N ASP A 10 -28.14 -4.81 -2.86
CA ASP A 10 -29.46 -4.30 -2.53
C ASP A 10 -29.36 -3.42 -1.26
N TRP A 11 -28.85 -2.19 -1.43
CA TRP A 11 -28.54 -1.25 -0.34
C TRP A 11 -29.77 -0.91 0.54
N LYS A 12 -30.98 -1.10 0.02
CA LYS A 12 -32.23 -0.91 0.77
C LYS A 12 -32.46 -2.01 1.82
N GLN A 13 -32.04 -3.25 1.53
CA GLN A 13 -32.12 -4.36 2.48
C GLN A 13 -31.07 -4.20 3.59
N ALA A 14 -29.86 -3.77 3.24
CA ALA A 14 -28.78 -3.51 4.19
C ALA A 14 -29.12 -2.40 5.21
N ALA A 15 -29.90 -1.39 4.82
CA ALA A 15 -30.32 -0.30 5.69
C ALA A 15 -31.43 -0.68 6.70
N LEU A 16 -32.09 -1.82 6.51
CA LEU A 16 -33.14 -2.34 7.39
C LEU A 16 -32.60 -3.33 8.43
N LEU A 17 -31.43 -3.90 8.19
CA LEU A 17 -30.76 -4.81 9.12
C LEU A 17 -30.28 -4.02 10.33
N THR A 18 -30.68 -4.47 11.51
CA THR A 18 -30.19 -3.88 12.76
C THR A 18 -28.78 -4.35 13.07
N SER A 19 -28.00 -3.57 13.80
CA SER A 19 -26.61 -3.91 14.15
C SER A 19 -26.49 -5.28 14.82
N GLY A 20 -27.48 -5.69 15.61
CA GLY A 20 -27.50 -7.00 16.27
C GLY A 20 -27.77 -8.18 15.33
N GLU A 21 -28.51 -7.98 14.25
CA GLU A 21 -28.70 -9.01 13.21
C GLU A 21 -27.45 -9.18 12.35
N ILE A 22 -26.73 -8.08 12.10
CA ILE A 22 -25.43 -8.10 11.40
C ILE A 22 -24.40 -8.88 12.23
N GLU A 23 -24.32 -8.61 13.53
CA GLU A 23 -23.40 -9.31 14.45
C GLU A 23 -23.74 -10.79 14.58
N ALA A 24 -25.02 -11.16 14.63
CA ALA A 24 -25.45 -12.55 14.67
C ALA A 24 -25.16 -13.30 13.36
N ALA A 25 -25.29 -12.63 12.21
CA ALA A 25 -24.98 -13.20 10.90
C ALA A 25 -23.46 -13.47 10.76
N VAL A 26 -22.63 -12.49 11.15
CA VAL A 26 -21.17 -12.59 11.21
C VAL A 26 -20.73 -13.71 12.17
N ALA A 27 -21.29 -13.76 13.37
CA ALA A 27 -20.93 -14.77 14.37
C ALA A 27 -21.36 -16.20 14.00
N SER A 28 -22.37 -16.33 13.13
CA SER A 28 -22.87 -17.63 12.65
C SER A 28 -22.17 -18.08 11.36
N ASP A 29 -21.32 -17.23 10.76
CA ASP A 29 -20.55 -17.56 9.57
C ASP A 29 -19.29 -18.34 9.95
N GLU A 30 -19.21 -19.58 9.45
CA GLU A 30 -18.14 -20.53 9.75
C GLU A 30 -16.78 -20.07 9.17
N ASP A 31 -16.80 -19.21 8.14
CA ASP A 31 -15.60 -18.60 7.55
C ASP A 31 -15.06 -17.40 8.37
N GLU A 32 -15.91 -16.76 9.20
CA GLU A 32 -15.52 -15.71 10.14
C GLU A 32 -15.18 -16.25 11.54
N ALA A 33 -15.61 -17.48 11.85
CA ALA A 33 -15.33 -18.19 13.09
C ALA A 33 -13.82 -18.48 13.25
N GLY A 34 -13.07 -17.48 13.74
CA GLY A 34 -11.64 -17.60 14.01
C GLY A 34 -10.80 -16.40 13.55
N MET A 35 -11.36 -15.45 12.80
CA MET A 35 -10.67 -14.22 12.42
C MET A 35 -10.72 -13.15 13.53
N VAL A 36 -10.22 -13.50 14.73
CA VAL A 36 -9.96 -12.50 15.77
C VAL A 36 -8.63 -11.82 15.44
N VAL A 37 -8.68 -10.79 14.58
CA VAL A 37 -7.51 -9.93 14.34
C VAL A 37 -7.27 -9.13 15.62
N ASP A 38 -6.16 -9.41 16.29
CA ASP A 38 -5.71 -8.62 17.43
C ASP A 38 -5.19 -7.26 16.95
N TRP A 39 -6.10 -6.29 16.86
CA TRP A 39 -5.81 -4.91 16.49
C TRP A 39 -4.87 -4.20 17.47
N SER A 40 -4.57 -4.78 18.64
CA SER A 40 -3.68 -4.17 19.64
C SER A 40 -2.18 -4.30 19.30
N ASN A 41 -1.81 -5.19 18.37
CA ASN A 41 -0.43 -5.40 17.94
C ASN A 41 -0.15 -4.93 16.49
N VAL A 42 -1.13 -4.30 15.83
CA VAL A 42 -0.93 -3.79 14.48
C VAL A 42 -0.20 -2.45 14.54
N SER A 43 1.12 -2.47 14.28
CA SER A 43 1.87 -1.22 14.08
C SER A 43 1.61 -0.70 12.67
N VAL A 44 0.73 0.29 12.57
CA VAL A 44 0.53 1.04 11.32
C VAL A 44 1.68 2.02 11.18
N GLU A 45 2.79 1.59 10.56
CA GLU A 45 3.84 2.52 10.14
C GLU A 45 3.27 3.46 9.08
N LEU A 46 2.88 4.68 9.51
CA LEU A 46 2.41 5.71 8.60
C LEU A 46 3.51 6.01 7.56
N PRO A 47 3.21 5.93 6.25
CA PRO A 47 4.22 6.17 5.22
C PRO A 47 4.71 7.61 5.36
N ARG A 48 6.00 7.77 5.65
CA ARG A 48 6.61 9.11 5.72
C ARG A 48 6.43 9.81 4.38
N PRO A 49 6.04 11.09 4.37
CA PRO A 49 5.90 11.84 3.12
C PRO A 49 7.24 11.83 2.38
N LYS A 50 7.19 11.58 1.07
CA LYS A 50 8.39 11.60 0.24
C LYS A 50 8.91 13.03 0.14
N SER A 51 10.11 13.28 0.63
CA SER A 51 10.77 14.57 0.43
C SER A 51 11.14 14.73 -1.05
N VAL A 52 10.78 15.88 -1.64
CA VAL A 52 11.18 16.24 -3.00
C VAL A 52 12.63 16.69 -2.95
N LEU A 53 13.54 15.93 -3.57
CA LEU A 53 14.94 16.29 -3.75
C LEU A 53 15.16 16.73 -5.21
N ASN A 54 15.62 17.96 -5.40
CA ASN A 54 16.09 18.43 -6.70
C ASN A 54 17.62 18.32 -6.73
N MET A 55 18.14 17.41 -7.55
CA MET A 55 19.58 17.15 -7.67
C MET A 55 19.99 17.09 -9.14
N ARG A 56 21.25 17.46 -9.41
CA ARG A 56 21.84 17.28 -10.74
C ARG A 56 22.28 15.82 -10.92
N ILE A 57 21.95 15.25 -12.07
CA ILE A 57 22.33 13.91 -12.48
C ILE A 57 23.00 14.05 -13.84
N ASP A 58 24.09 13.32 -14.06
CA ASP A 58 24.76 13.29 -15.36
C ASP A 58 23.80 12.84 -16.45
N TYR A 59 23.95 13.44 -17.64
CA TYR A 59 23.05 13.22 -18.76
C TYR A 59 22.95 11.74 -19.14
N GLU A 60 24.09 11.06 -19.26
CA GLU A 60 24.16 9.65 -19.66
C GLU A 60 23.46 8.72 -18.65
N VAL A 61 23.58 9.03 -17.35
CA VAL A 61 22.90 8.29 -16.29
C VAL A 61 21.39 8.49 -16.38
N LEU A 62 20.94 9.73 -16.60
CA LEU A 62 19.52 10.01 -16.76
C LEU A 62 18.92 9.31 -17.98
N GLU A 63 19.63 9.34 -19.11
CA GLU A 63 19.19 8.69 -20.35
C GLU A 63 19.16 7.17 -20.20
N PHE A 64 20.14 6.56 -19.51
CA PHE A 64 20.10 5.13 -19.17
C PHE A 64 18.78 4.77 -18.46
N PHE A 65 18.40 5.49 -17.41
CA PHE A 65 17.17 5.18 -16.68
C PHE A 65 15.91 5.47 -17.51
N ARG A 66 15.91 6.55 -18.31
CA ARG A 66 14.80 6.90 -19.20
C ARG A 66 14.57 5.84 -20.28
N SER A 67 15.64 5.25 -20.82
CA SER A 67 15.55 4.18 -21.81
C SER A 67 14.76 2.96 -21.31
N GLN A 68 14.70 2.77 -19.98
CA GLN A 68 13.99 1.65 -19.37
C GLN A 68 12.48 1.91 -19.16
N GLY A 69 11.94 2.98 -19.75
CA GLY A 69 10.50 3.25 -19.85
C GLY A 69 9.89 4.02 -18.68
N LYS A 70 8.56 3.98 -18.62
CA LYS A 70 7.76 4.71 -17.61
C LYS A 70 8.18 4.28 -16.20
N GLY A 71 8.36 5.25 -15.30
CA GLY A 71 8.74 5.00 -13.92
C GLY A 71 10.25 5.01 -13.64
N TYR A 72 11.08 5.52 -14.56
CA TYR A 72 12.53 5.68 -14.36
C TYR A 72 12.91 6.36 -13.04
N GLN A 73 12.13 7.34 -12.57
CA GLN A 73 12.33 7.98 -11.25
C GLN A 73 12.19 6.99 -10.08
N LYS A 74 11.25 6.04 -10.15
CA LYS A 74 11.10 5.00 -9.12
C LYS A 74 12.32 4.08 -9.10
N LYS A 75 12.89 3.78 -10.28
CA LYS A 75 14.11 2.96 -10.42
C LYS A 75 15.33 3.67 -9.85
N ILE A 76 15.51 4.96 -10.16
CA ILE A 76 16.54 5.81 -9.53
C ILE A 76 16.42 5.75 -8.00
N ASN A 77 15.21 5.94 -7.47
CA ASN A 77 14.98 5.87 -6.03
C ASN A 77 15.30 4.50 -5.42
N ALA A 78 14.99 3.40 -6.13
CA ALA A 78 15.31 2.05 -5.68
C ALA A 78 16.83 1.82 -5.59
N VAL A 79 17.59 2.31 -6.57
CA VAL A 79 19.06 2.24 -6.56
C VAL A 79 19.64 3.03 -5.39
N LEU A 80 19.19 4.26 -5.18
CA LEU A 80 19.64 5.09 -4.06
C LEU A 80 19.32 4.44 -2.70
N ARG A 81 18.15 3.81 -2.56
CA ARG A 81 17.78 3.06 -1.35
C ARG A 81 18.72 1.89 -1.11
N SER A 82 18.97 1.06 -2.13
CA SER A 82 19.86 -0.09 -2.01
C SER A 82 21.29 0.33 -1.61
N TYR A 83 21.79 1.44 -2.16
CA TYR A 83 23.08 2.01 -1.77
C TYR A 83 23.08 2.46 -0.29
N MET A 84 22.03 3.18 0.14
CA MET A 84 21.87 3.61 1.53
C MET A 84 21.84 2.42 2.50
N GLU A 85 21.07 1.37 2.19
CA GLU A 85 20.98 0.16 3.02
C GLU A 85 22.34 -0.53 3.13
N LYS A 86 23.05 -0.71 2.00
CA LYS A 86 24.39 -1.28 2.00
C LYS A 86 25.34 -0.49 2.90
N GLN A 87 25.35 0.84 2.81
CA GLN A 87 26.20 1.68 3.65
C GLN A 87 25.85 1.62 5.13
N LYS A 88 24.56 1.57 5.47
CA LYS A 88 24.13 1.39 6.87
C LYS A 88 24.59 0.06 7.45
N HIS A 89 24.46 -1.02 6.68
CA HIS A 89 24.90 -2.34 7.11
C HIS A 89 26.42 -2.42 7.29
N SER A 90 27.20 -1.80 6.39
CA SER A 90 28.67 -1.74 6.52
C SER A 90 29.14 -0.88 7.69
N ALA A 91 28.37 0.11 8.12
CA ALA A 91 28.70 0.94 9.29
C ALA A 91 28.31 0.31 10.64
N MET A 92 27.49 -0.75 10.61
CA MET A 92 27.02 -1.49 11.78
C MET A 92 27.72 -2.86 11.96
N SER A 93 28.71 -3.16 11.11
CA SER A 93 29.59 -4.33 11.21
C SER A 93 31.01 -3.90 11.50
#